data_AF-A0A840KJF6-F1
#
_entry.id   AF-A0A840KJF6-F1
#
_cell.length_a   1.000
_cell.length_b   1.000
_cell.length_c   1.000
_cell.angle_alpha   90.00
_cell.angle_beta   90.00
_cell.angle_gamma   90.00
#
_symmetry.space_group_name_H-M   'P 1'
#
loop_
_entity.id
_entity.type
_entity.pdbx_description
1 polymer ?
#
loop_
_entity_poly.entity_id
_entity_poly.type
_entity_poly.pdbx_seq_one_letter_code
_entity_poly.pdbx_strand_id
1 'polypeptide(L)'
;MQFHPNFQITPAIANRLLEIEMRGTGTGFYMPPEAKDVALLMKALTKWINEQIKTKELPAPIIAGLAHYQFATIHPYYDGNGRTARLLTTFILHKTGYGMKGIYSLEEYYAKNLQGYYNALAIGKSHNYYFARAEADITPFLEYFIEGMATAFQRVCEKAFSENQKSKTKSREWANENQGTGENIKFHTEKLRELRPQQR
;
A
#
# COMPACT_ATOMS: atom_id res chain seq x y z
N MET A 1 5.13 13.07 -20.34
CA MET A 1 4.26 13.92 -19.49
C MET A 1 5.17 14.93 -18.81
N GLN A 2 5.27 16.17 -19.32
CA GLN A 2 6.21 17.18 -18.81
C GLN A 2 5.52 18.05 -17.75
N PHE A 3 6.18 18.26 -16.62
CA PHE A 3 5.76 19.20 -15.57
C PHE A 3 6.05 20.66 -16.00
N HIS A 4 5.28 21.60 -15.43
CA HIS A 4 5.13 22.99 -15.85
C HIS A 4 6.44 23.83 -15.80
N PRO A 5 6.68 24.82 -16.70
CA PRO A 5 8.03 25.36 -16.96
C PRO A 5 8.54 26.51 -16.07
N ASN A 6 7.78 26.98 -15.07
CA ASN A 6 8.08 28.25 -14.38
C ASN A 6 8.39 28.08 -12.90
N PHE A 7 9.44 27.34 -12.55
CA PHE A 7 9.91 27.29 -11.18
C PHE A 7 11.44 27.31 -11.13
N GLN A 8 11.99 28.49 -10.84
CA GLN A 8 13.41 28.63 -10.49
C GLN A 8 13.49 28.87 -8.97
N ILE A 9 14.17 27.97 -8.25
CA ILE A 9 14.59 28.21 -6.85
C ILE A 9 16.08 28.60 -6.86
N THR A 10 16.37 29.73 -6.23
CA THR A 10 17.73 30.26 -6.03
C THR A 10 18.54 29.49 -4.98
N PRO A 11 19.88 29.40 -5.09
CA PRO A 11 20.74 28.52 -4.28
C PRO A 11 20.88 28.81 -2.76
N ALA A 12 20.20 29.83 -2.22
CA ALA A 12 20.57 30.42 -0.93
C ALA A 12 19.96 29.80 0.34
N ILE A 13 19.12 28.76 0.23
CA ILE A 13 18.41 28.17 1.41
C ILE A 13 18.87 26.73 1.73
N ALA A 14 19.69 26.12 0.86
CA ALA A 14 20.09 24.71 0.98
C ALA A 14 21.00 24.36 2.19
N ASN A 15 21.46 25.33 2.99
CA ASN A 15 22.55 25.14 3.96
C ASN A 15 22.16 25.19 5.45
N ARG A 16 20.93 24.84 5.87
CA ARG A 16 20.62 24.85 7.33
C ARG A 16 19.78 23.71 7.91
N LEU A 17 19.56 22.60 7.20
CA LEU A 17 18.78 21.47 7.75
C LEU A 17 19.40 20.10 7.43
N LEU A 18 20.69 19.95 7.76
CA LEU A 18 21.36 18.65 7.86
C LEU A 18 21.37 18.24 9.34
N GLU A 19 20.32 17.53 9.78
CA GLU A 19 20.35 16.57 10.91
C GLU A 19 18.93 16.01 11.17
N ILE A 20 18.43 15.16 10.27
CA ILE A 20 17.46 14.14 10.66
C ILE A 20 17.99 12.82 10.11
N GLU A 21 18.63 12.09 11.02
CA GLU A 21 19.26 10.79 10.85
C GLU A 21 18.25 9.77 10.28
N MET A 22 18.39 9.41 9.00
CA MET A 22 17.78 8.18 8.49
C MET A 22 18.53 6.99 9.11
N ARG A 23 18.05 6.54 10.27
CA ARG A 23 18.51 5.28 10.85
C ARG A 23 18.04 4.13 9.97
N GLY A 24 18.93 3.70 9.08
CA GLY A 24 18.76 2.49 8.28
C GLY A 24 19.60 2.53 7.01
N THR A 25 20.81 1.97 7.12
CA THR A 25 21.71 1.52 6.04
C THR A 25 22.13 2.56 4.99
N GLY A 26 23.40 2.96 5.09
CA GLY A 26 24.02 4.01 4.30
C GLY A 26 23.85 3.85 2.80
N THR A 27 23.09 4.76 2.20
CA THR A 27 23.29 5.34 0.87
C THR A 27 22.62 6.71 0.91
N GLY A 28 23.39 7.78 0.71
CA GLY A 28 22.85 9.07 0.22
C GLY A 28 21.74 9.76 0.99
N PHE A 29 22.06 10.85 1.70
CA PHE A 29 21.08 11.65 2.45
C PHE A 29 20.00 12.24 1.52
N TYR A 30 18.77 11.72 1.55
CA TYR A 30 17.66 12.28 0.77
C TYR A 30 17.20 13.62 1.37
N MET A 31 17.03 14.62 0.50
CA MET A 31 16.59 15.96 0.84
C MET A 31 15.15 16.17 0.31
N PRO A 32 14.15 16.20 1.20
CA PRO A 32 12.76 16.47 0.83
C PRO A 32 12.58 17.92 0.35
N PRO A 33 11.41 18.26 -0.24
CA PRO A 33 11.12 19.63 -0.64
C PRO A 33 11.13 20.59 0.55
N GLU A 34 11.33 21.87 0.27
CA GLU A 34 11.23 22.92 1.28
C GLU A 34 9.81 22.97 1.88
N ALA A 35 9.72 23.25 3.18
CA ALA A 35 8.45 23.27 3.93
C ALA A 35 7.36 24.16 3.29
N LYS A 36 7.77 25.26 2.64
CA LYS A 36 6.86 26.19 1.95
C LYS A 36 6.14 25.53 0.75
N ASP A 37 6.75 24.53 0.11
CA ASP A 37 6.22 23.87 -1.08
C ASP A 37 5.37 22.64 -0.73
N VAL A 38 5.55 22.06 0.47
CA VAL A 38 4.85 20.85 0.93
C VAL A 38 3.33 20.97 0.80
N ALA A 39 2.74 22.09 1.22
CA ALA A 39 1.29 22.27 1.17
C ALA A 39 0.75 22.23 -0.27
N LEU A 40 1.47 22.85 -1.21
CA LEU A 40 1.11 22.84 -2.63
C LEU A 40 1.25 21.44 -3.23
N LEU A 41 2.37 20.75 -2.94
CA LEU A 41 2.65 19.40 -3.43
C LEU A 41 1.62 18.38 -2.93
N MET A 42 1.23 18.46 -1.66
CA MET A 42 0.19 17.59 -1.08
C MET A 42 -1.19 17.88 -1.69
N LYS A 43 -1.52 19.14 -1.97
CA LYS A 43 -2.75 19.50 -2.69
C LYS A 43 -2.76 18.95 -4.12
N ALA A 44 -1.63 19.01 -4.82
CA ALA A 44 -1.49 18.42 -6.16
C ALA A 44 -1.64 16.90 -6.12
N LEU A 45 -0.99 16.22 -5.16
CA LEU A 45 -1.09 14.77 -4.98
C LEU A 45 -2.55 14.33 -4.73
N THR A 46 -3.24 14.98 -3.78
CA THR A 46 -4.63 14.63 -3.46
C THR A 46 -5.58 14.88 -4.62
N LYS A 47 -5.38 15.96 -5.38
CA LYS A 47 -6.13 16.24 -6.61
C LYS A 47 -5.92 15.12 -7.64
N TRP A 48 -4.66 14.77 -7.92
CA TRP A 48 -4.31 13.72 -8.88
C TRP A 48 -4.90 12.36 -8.50
N ILE A 49 -4.81 11.95 -7.22
CA ILE A 49 -5.40 10.68 -6.74
C ILE A 49 -6.91 10.66 -7.02
N ASN A 50 -7.63 11.73 -6.67
CA ASN A 50 -9.07 11.80 -6.84
C ASN A 50 -9.48 11.77 -8.31
N GLU A 51 -8.73 12.45 -9.18
CA GLU A 51 -8.94 12.42 -10.63
C GLU A 51 -8.75 11.01 -11.19
N GLN A 52 -7.63 10.35 -10.87
CA GLN A 52 -7.32 9.01 -11.39
C GLN A 52 -8.31 7.94 -10.91
N ILE A 53 -8.75 8.00 -9.64
CA ILE A 53 -9.79 7.10 -9.14
C ILE A 53 -11.13 7.32 -9.88
N LYS A 54 -11.45 8.58 -10.23
CA LYS A 54 -12.69 8.93 -10.92
C LYS A 54 -12.65 8.51 -12.39
N THR A 55 -11.56 8.80 -13.10
CA THR A 55 -11.43 8.49 -14.53
C THR A 55 -11.21 7.01 -14.80
N LYS A 56 -10.60 6.28 -13.85
CA LYS A 56 -10.23 4.87 -13.99
C LYS A 56 -9.30 4.59 -15.17
N GLU A 57 -8.52 5.59 -15.58
CA GLU A 57 -7.52 5.45 -16.66
C GLU A 57 -6.37 4.54 -16.24
N LEU A 58 -5.99 4.59 -14.96
CA LEU A 58 -4.96 3.73 -14.39
C LEU A 58 -5.59 2.64 -13.50
N PRO A 59 -5.03 1.41 -13.51
CA PRO A 59 -5.40 0.38 -12.55
C PRO A 59 -5.18 0.86 -11.11
N ALA A 60 -6.11 0.53 -10.21
CA ALA A 60 -6.04 0.99 -8.82
C ALA A 60 -4.74 0.63 -8.07
N PRO A 61 -4.12 -0.56 -8.27
CA PRO A 61 -2.80 -0.86 -7.71
C PRO A 61 -1.71 0.13 -8.15
N ILE A 62 -1.74 0.56 -9.42
CA ILE A 62 -0.78 1.53 -9.94
C ILE A 62 -0.98 2.89 -9.30
N ILE A 63 -2.24 3.34 -9.16
CA ILE A 63 -2.56 4.59 -8.46
C ILE A 63 -2.05 4.56 -7.01
N ALA A 64 -2.26 3.45 -6.30
CA ALA A 64 -1.80 3.29 -4.92
C ALA A 64 -0.27 3.31 -4.79
N GLY A 65 0.45 2.62 -5.68
CA GLY A 65 1.91 2.64 -5.71
C GLY A 65 2.46 4.03 -6.00
N LEU A 66 1.95 4.71 -7.03
CA LEU A 66 2.33 6.08 -7.36
C LEU A 66 2.08 7.06 -6.21
N ALA A 67 0.92 6.95 -5.56
CA ALA A 67 0.58 7.78 -4.41
C ALA A 67 1.52 7.53 -3.22
N HIS A 68 1.88 6.26 -2.98
CA HIS A 68 2.85 5.89 -1.96
C HIS A 68 4.21 6.56 -2.23
N TYR A 69 4.74 6.36 -3.42
CA TYR A 69 6.04 6.89 -3.82
C TYR A 69 6.06 8.41 -3.70
N GLN A 70 5.05 9.09 -4.24
CA GLN A 70 4.98 10.55 -4.22
C GLN A 70 4.84 11.08 -2.78
N PHE A 71 4.04 10.44 -1.93
CA PHE A 71 3.92 10.83 -0.53
C PHE A 71 5.25 10.67 0.23
N ALA A 72 5.92 9.53 0.07
CA ALA A 72 7.21 9.26 0.70
C ALA A 72 8.30 10.25 0.23
N THR A 73 8.20 10.68 -1.03
CA THR A 73 9.12 11.64 -1.67
C THR A 73 8.84 13.08 -1.21
N ILE A 74 7.57 13.50 -1.04
CA ILE A 74 7.20 14.81 -0.48
C ILE A 74 7.59 14.90 1.00
N HIS A 75 7.45 13.80 1.74
CA HIS A 75 7.82 13.71 3.16
C HIS A 75 7.22 14.84 4.03
N PRO A 76 5.88 14.98 4.07
CA PRO A 76 5.22 16.19 4.60
C PRO A 76 5.30 16.37 6.13
N TYR A 77 5.66 15.33 6.88
CA TYR A 77 5.69 15.35 8.34
C TYR A 77 7.10 15.25 8.89
N TYR A 78 7.29 15.65 10.15
CA TYR A 78 8.56 15.48 10.86
C TYR A 78 8.88 14.00 11.13
N ASP A 79 7.87 13.23 11.55
CA ASP A 79 7.94 11.77 11.73
C ASP A 79 6.61 11.15 11.23
N GLY A 80 6.63 9.86 10.94
CA GLY A 80 5.45 9.09 10.59
C GLY A 80 5.23 8.93 9.09
N ASN A 81 6.06 9.54 8.24
CA ASN A 81 5.87 9.53 6.79
C ASN A 81 5.74 8.12 6.21
N GLY A 82 6.58 7.17 6.63
CA GLY A 82 6.47 5.77 6.19
C GLY A 82 5.16 5.10 6.62
N ARG A 83 4.69 5.36 7.85
CA ARG A 83 3.40 4.84 8.36
C ARG A 83 2.23 5.45 7.59
N THR A 84 2.27 6.76 7.35
CA THR A 84 1.19 7.44 6.61
C THR A 84 1.19 7.07 5.13
N ALA A 85 2.34 6.87 4.49
CA ALA A 85 2.41 6.40 3.11
C ALA A 85 1.69 5.05 2.94
N ARG A 86 1.95 4.12 3.87
CA ARG A 86 1.29 2.80 3.91
C ARG A 86 -0.21 2.93 4.19
N LEU A 87 -0.59 3.76 5.16
CA LEU A 87 -2.00 4.01 5.45
C LEU A 87 -2.75 4.59 4.23
N LEU A 88 -2.16 5.56 3.54
CA LEU A 88 -2.71 6.14 2.31
C LEU A 88 -2.86 5.09 1.22
N THR A 89 -1.85 4.24 1.05
CA THR A 89 -1.89 3.12 0.10
C THR A 89 -3.06 2.19 0.39
N THR A 90 -3.18 1.73 1.64
CA THR A 90 -4.26 0.85 2.08
C THR A 90 -5.62 1.51 1.90
N PHE A 91 -5.73 2.81 2.19
CA PHE A 91 -6.96 3.57 1.99
C PHE A 91 -7.38 3.62 0.51
N ILE A 92 -6.44 3.91 -0.40
CA ILE A 92 -6.71 3.93 -1.86
C ILE A 92 -7.17 2.55 -2.34
N LEU A 93 -6.46 1.49 -1.95
CA LEU A 93 -6.81 0.11 -2.31
C LEU A 93 -8.19 -0.28 -1.77
N HIS A 94 -8.49 0.08 -0.52
CA HIS A 94 -9.80 -0.20 0.07
C HIS A 94 -10.92 0.54 -0.66
N LYS A 95 -10.74 1.84 -0.94
CA LYS A 95 -11.72 2.68 -1.65
C LYS A 95 -11.99 2.20 -3.07
N THR A 96 -11.05 1.48 -3.68
CA THR A 96 -11.13 0.99 -5.07
C THR A 96 -11.48 -0.49 -5.19
N GLY A 97 -11.81 -1.17 -4.07
CA GLY A 97 -12.25 -2.57 -4.07
C GLY A 97 -11.15 -3.62 -3.86
N TYR A 98 -9.90 -3.19 -3.66
CA TYR A 98 -8.73 -4.03 -3.41
C TYR A 98 -8.41 -4.22 -1.92
N GLY A 99 -9.28 -3.80 -1.02
CA GLY A 99 -9.04 -3.85 0.44
C GLY A 99 -9.03 -5.26 1.06
N MET A 100 -9.34 -6.33 0.29
CA MET A 100 -9.34 -7.73 0.74
C MET A 100 -10.03 -8.00 2.09
N LYS A 101 -11.07 -7.22 2.43
CA LYS A 101 -11.75 -7.27 3.74
C LYS A 101 -10.81 -7.19 4.96
N GLY A 102 -9.65 -6.56 4.81
CA GLY A 102 -8.65 -6.44 5.88
C GLY A 102 -7.90 -7.74 6.21
N ILE A 103 -8.01 -8.77 5.38
CA ILE A 103 -7.44 -10.10 5.64
C ILE A 103 -5.91 -10.12 5.47
N TYR A 104 -5.34 -9.13 4.76
CA TYR A 104 -3.89 -9.11 4.52
C TYR A 104 -3.32 -7.69 4.49
N SER A 105 -2.11 -7.57 5.02
CA SER A 105 -1.36 -6.31 5.11
C SER A 105 -0.12 -6.37 4.22
N LEU A 106 0.02 -5.41 3.30
CA LEU A 106 1.26 -5.20 2.54
C LEU A 106 2.46 -4.94 3.46
N GLU A 107 2.23 -4.55 4.70
CA GLU A 107 3.29 -4.35 5.70
C GLU A 107 4.04 -5.65 6.00
N GLU A 108 3.38 -6.80 5.98
CA GLU A 108 4.05 -8.08 6.22
C GLU A 108 5.07 -8.39 5.11
N TYR A 109 4.79 -7.94 3.88
CA TYR A 109 5.73 -8.07 2.77
C TYR A 109 6.91 -7.10 2.94
N TYR A 110 6.65 -5.83 3.25
CA TYR A 110 7.71 -4.84 3.49
C TYR A 110 8.61 -5.20 4.67
N ALA A 111 8.04 -5.74 5.75
CA ALA A 111 8.80 -6.16 6.92
C ALA A 111 9.78 -7.31 6.61
N LYS A 112 9.42 -8.21 5.68
CA LYS A 112 10.29 -9.32 5.24
C LYS A 112 11.39 -8.87 4.30
N ASN A 113 11.21 -7.76 3.58
CA ASN A 113 12.20 -7.24 2.62
C ASN A 113 12.34 -5.70 2.74
N LEU A 114 12.75 -5.25 3.92
CA LEU A 114 12.89 -3.82 4.23
C LEU A 114 13.98 -3.15 3.39
N GLN A 115 15.08 -3.87 3.13
CA GLN A 115 16.16 -3.36 2.27
C GLN A 115 15.69 -3.22 0.82
N GLY A 116 14.96 -4.20 0.28
CA GLY A 116 14.39 -4.12 -1.05
C GLY A 116 13.41 -2.95 -1.20
N TYR A 117 12.60 -2.68 -0.16
CA TYR A 117 11.72 -1.52 -0.12
C TYR A 117 12.50 -0.18 -0.23
N TYR A 118 13.55 0.00 0.57
CA TYR A 118 14.35 1.22 0.50
C TYR A 118 15.13 1.35 -0.81
N ASN A 119 15.69 0.25 -1.32
CA ASN A 119 16.35 0.23 -2.63
C ASN A 119 15.39 0.62 -3.75
N ALA A 120 14.16 0.11 -3.69
CA ALA A 120 13.12 0.45 -4.65
C ALA A 120 12.71 1.94 -4.57
N LEU A 121 12.75 2.56 -3.38
CA LEU A 121 12.48 3.99 -3.21
C LEU A 121 13.65 4.92 -3.60
N ALA A 122 14.87 4.39 -3.66
CA ALA A 122 16.09 5.13 -3.99
C ALA A 122 16.22 5.39 -5.51
N ILE A 123 15.19 6.01 -6.10
CA ILE A 123 15.09 6.23 -7.53
C ILE A 123 15.61 7.61 -7.93
N GLY A 124 16.73 7.63 -8.66
CA GLY A 124 17.27 8.83 -9.27
C GLY A 124 18.72 9.09 -8.88
N LYS A 125 19.43 9.85 -9.73
CA LYS A 125 20.85 10.16 -9.55
C LYS A 125 21.10 11.23 -8.48
N SER A 126 20.05 11.95 -8.08
CA SER A 126 20.13 13.04 -7.13
C SER A 126 19.37 12.70 -5.86
N HIS A 127 19.95 13.09 -4.74
CA HIS A 127 19.32 12.96 -3.43
C HIS A 127 18.35 14.11 -3.13
N ASN A 128 18.23 15.12 -3.99
CA ASN A 128 17.39 16.30 -3.74
C ASN A 128 16.08 16.25 -4.54
N TYR A 129 14.95 16.51 -3.88
CA TYR A 129 13.61 16.53 -4.47
C TYR A 129 13.52 17.29 -5.80
N TYR A 130 14.10 18.48 -5.90
CA TYR A 130 13.98 19.33 -7.08
C TYR A 130 14.86 18.89 -8.25
N PHE A 131 15.81 17.99 -8.01
CA PHE A 131 16.75 17.54 -9.01
C PHE A 131 16.47 16.07 -9.36
N ALA A 132 16.28 15.78 -10.65
CA ALA A 132 16.14 14.43 -11.21
C ALA A 132 14.94 13.58 -10.71
N ARG A 133 14.19 13.95 -9.66
CA ARG A 133 13.00 13.18 -9.23
C ARG A 133 11.85 13.24 -10.24
N ALA A 134 11.70 14.36 -10.95
CA ALA A 134 10.71 14.47 -12.03
C ALA A 134 11.03 13.56 -13.23
N GLU A 135 12.31 13.19 -13.39
CA GLU A 135 12.83 12.35 -14.47
C GLU A 135 13.18 10.93 -13.99
N ALA A 136 12.93 10.65 -12.70
CA ALA A 136 13.27 9.39 -12.09
C ALA A 136 12.43 8.26 -12.69
N ASP A 137 13.08 7.18 -13.12
CA ASP A 137 12.38 5.99 -13.59
C ASP A 137 11.78 5.23 -12.40
N ILE A 138 10.51 5.47 -12.14
CA ILE A 138 9.77 4.87 -11.02
C ILE A 138 9.41 3.38 -11.22
N THR A 139 9.72 2.81 -12.38
CA THR A 139 9.38 1.42 -12.73
C THR A 139 9.83 0.41 -11.68
N PRO A 140 11.08 0.44 -11.16
CA PRO A 140 11.54 -0.54 -10.17
C PRO A 140 10.72 -0.53 -8.88
N PHE A 141 10.24 0.64 -8.46
CA PHE A 141 9.36 0.74 -7.30
C PHE A 141 7.98 0.15 -7.57
N LEU A 142 7.41 0.45 -8.74
CA LEU A 142 6.11 -0.10 -9.11
C LEU A 142 6.18 -1.62 -9.26
N GLU A 143 7.24 -2.17 -9.84
CA GLU A 143 7.45 -3.62 -9.94
C GLU A 143 7.52 -4.26 -8.55
N TYR A 144 8.36 -3.74 -7.66
CA TYR A 144 8.44 -4.19 -6.27
C TYR A 144 7.09 -4.14 -5.56
N PHE A 145 6.37 -3.03 -5.73
CA PHE A 145 5.07 -2.81 -5.11
C PHE A 145 4.02 -3.81 -5.60
N ILE A 146 3.94 -4.01 -6.92
CA ILE A 146 2.98 -4.91 -7.55
C ILE A 146 3.32 -6.37 -7.24
N GLU A 147 4.60 -6.74 -7.21
CA GLU A 147 5.03 -8.07 -6.80
C GLU A 147 4.66 -8.35 -5.33
N GLY A 148 4.83 -7.36 -4.46
CA GLY A 148 4.38 -7.43 -3.07
C GLY A 148 2.87 -7.63 -2.95
N MET A 149 2.08 -6.91 -3.76
CA MET A 149 0.64 -7.10 -3.86
C MET A 149 0.26 -8.49 -4.39
N ALA A 150 0.90 -8.97 -5.46
CA ALA A 150 0.61 -10.27 -6.04
C ALA A 150 0.90 -11.40 -5.03
N THR A 151 2.04 -11.32 -4.34
CA THR A 151 2.44 -12.26 -3.29
C THR A 151 1.44 -12.25 -2.13
N ALA A 152 1.02 -11.07 -1.70
CA ALA A 152 0.00 -10.89 -0.67
C ALA A 152 -1.32 -11.58 -1.06
N PHE A 153 -1.79 -11.35 -2.29
CA PHE A 153 -3.05 -11.89 -2.78
C PHE A 153 -2.98 -13.42 -2.92
N GLN A 154 -1.86 -13.94 -3.42
CA GLN A 154 -1.64 -15.38 -3.55
C GLN A 154 -1.72 -16.08 -2.19
N ARG A 155 -1.08 -15.53 -1.15
CA ARG A 155 -1.14 -16.08 0.22
C ARG A 155 -2.56 -16.09 0.78
N VAL A 156 -3.34 -15.05 0.52
CA VAL A 156 -4.76 -15.00 0.93
C VAL A 156 -5.55 -16.11 0.23
N CYS A 157 -5.36 -16.29 -1.07
CA CYS A 157 -5.99 -17.36 -1.82
C CYS A 157 -5.62 -18.74 -1.26
N GLU A 158 -4.33 -19.04 -1.11
CA GLU A 158 -3.84 -20.32 -0.57
C GLU A 158 -4.42 -20.62 0.82
N LYS A 159 -4.45 -19.61 1.70
CA LYS A 159 -5.04 -19.75 3.05
C LYS A 159 -6.55 -19.97 2.99
N ALA A 160 -7.26 -19.23 2.15
CA ALA A 160 -8.70 -19.42 1.97
C ALA A 160 -9.06 -20.81 1.42
N PHE A 161 -8.28 -21.32 0.47
CA PHE A 161 -8.47 -22.67 -0.08
C PHE A 161 -8.19 -23.76 0.96
N SER A 162 -7.10 -23.65 1.71
CA SER A 162 -6.75 -24.65 2.72
C SER A 162 -7.76 -24.73 3.87
N GLU A 163 -8.27 -23.59 4.37
CA GLU A 163 -9.30 -23.57 5.41
C GLU A 163 -10.65 -24.12 4.93
N ASN A 164 -11.00 -23.91 3.64
CA ASN A 164 -12.19 -24.49 3.04
C ASN A 164 -12.09 -26.02 2.94
N GLN A 165 -10.92 -26.56 2.57
CA GLN A 165 -10.70 -28.01 2.51
C GLN A 165 -10.74 -28.65 3.89
N LYS A 166 -10.08 -28.07 4.90
CA LYS A 166 -10.14 -28.55 6.30
C LYS A 166 -11.58 -28.62 6.81
N SER A 167 -12.37 -27.58 6.52
CA SER A 167 -13.78 -27.51 6.91
C SER A 167 -14.59 -28.64 6.28
N LYS A 168 -14.40 -28.91 4.97
CA LYS A 168 -15.05 -30.03 4.28
C LYS A 168 -14.64 -31.40 4.81
N THR A 169 -13.35 -31.59 5.10
CA THR A 169 -12.84 -32.85 5.67
C THR A 169 -13.44 -33.10 7.05
N LYS A 170 -13.42 -32.11 7.94
CA LYS A 170 -14.00 -32.21 9.28
C LYS A 170 -15.50 -32.48 9.26
N SER A 171 -16.25 -31.85 8.35
CA SER A 171 -17.68 -32.15 8.17
C SER A 171 -17.93 -33.58 7.68
N ARG A 172 -17.06 -34.13 6.82
CA ARG A 172 -17.15 -35.52 6.35
C ARG A 172 -16.79 -36.52 7.44
N GLU A 173 -15.72 -36.26 8.20
CA GLU A 173 -15.31 -37.08 9.35
C GLU A 173 -16.44 -37.15 10.38
N TRP A 174 -16.98 -36.01 10.79
CA TRP A 174 -18.13 -35.96 11.70
C TRP A 174 -19.35 -36.70 11.15
N ALA A 175 -19.67 -36.55 9.86
CA ALA A 175 -20.81 -37.23 9.24
C ALA A 175 -20.61 -38.76 9.19
N ASN A 176 -19.38 -39.24 9.00
CA ASN A 176 -19.07 -40.67 9.00
C ASN A 176 -19.07 -41.25 10.43
N GLU A 177 -18.59 -40.51 11.42
CA GLU A 177 -18.62 -40.91 12.84
C GLU A 177 -20.05 -41.00 13.39
N ASN A 178 -20.97 -40.18 12.88
CA ASN A 178 -22.35 -40.08 13.36
C ASN A 178 -23.38 -40.75 12.43
N GLN A 179 -22.95 -41.54 11.45
CA GLN A 179 -23.85 -42.29 10.55
C GLN A 179 -24.65 -43.42 11.24
N GLY A 180 -24.36 -43.73 12.51
CA GLY A 180 -25.06 -44.75 13.31
C GLY A 180 -25.91 -44.20 14.47
N THR A 181 -25.87 -42.89 14.76
CA THR A 181 -26.63 -42.27 15.84
C THR A 181 -27.84 -41.57 15.24
N GLY A 182 -29.03 -42.17 15.39
CA GLY A 182 -30.30 -41.70 14.80
C GLY A 182 -30.85 -40.37 15.34
N GLU A 183 -30.01 -39.36 15.58
CA GLU A 183 -30.47 -38.01 15.84
C GLU A 183 -30.50 -37.20 14.55
N ASN A 184 -31.72 -36.91 14.13
CA ASN A 184 -32.05 -36.10 12.97
C ASN A 184 -31.79 -34.62 13.31
N ILE A 185 -30.55 -34.15 13.16
CA ILE A 185 -30.18 -32.81 13.63
C ILE A 185 -30.38 -31.76 12.52
N LYS A 186 -31.47 -30.98 12.67
CA LYS A 186 -31.68 -29.66 12.06
C LYS A 186 -30.62 -28.65 12.53
N PHE A 187 -29.38 -28.73 12.09
CA PHE A 187 -28.38 -27.69 12.37
C PHE A 187 -27.52 -27.37 11.15
N HIS A 188 -27.95 -26.38 10.36
CA HIS A 188 -27.03 -25.35 9.84
C HIS A 188 -27.71 -24.12 9.23
N THR A 189 -29.01 -24.17 8.93
CA THR A 189 -29.71 -23.05 8.28
C THR A 189 -30.25 -22.00 9.25
N GLU A 190 -30.61 -22.35 10.49
CA GLU A 190 -31.13 -21.38 11.48
C GLU A 190 -30.03 -20.42 11.97
N LYS A 191 -28.83 -20.91 12.27
CA LYS A 191 -27.73 -20.11 12.85
C LYS A 191 -27.05 -19.15 11.86
N LEU A 192 -27.14 -19.44 10.56
CA LEU A 192 -26.71 -18.52 9.50
C LEU A 192 -27.76 -17.43 9.21
N ARG A 193 -29.02 -17.65 9.62
CA ARG A 193 -30.10 -16.66 9.47
C ARG A 193 -29.94 -15.51 10.46
N GLU A 194 -29.40 -15.78 11.64
CA GLU A 194 -29.08 -14.81 12.71
C GLU A 194 -27.80 -14.00 12.44
N LEU A 195 -26.90 -14.48 11.58
CA LEU A 195 -25.63 -13.83 11.25
C LEU A 195 -25.67 -12.97 9.98
N ARG A 196 -26.85 -12.77 9.37
CA ARG A 196 -27.00 -11.76 8.32
C ARG A 196 -26.95 -10.38 8.97
N PRO A 197 -26.02 -9.48 8.58
CA PRO A 197 -26.07 -8.10 9.02
C PRO A 197 -27.44 -7.53 8.66
N GLN A 198 -28.14 -6.96 9.64
CA GLN A 198 -29.31 -6.13 9.37
C GLN A 198 -28.85 -4.99 8.47
N GLN A 199 -29.25 -5.03 7.20
CA GLN A 199 -29.01 -3.94 6.27
C GLN A 199 -29.72 -2.70 6.83
N ARG A 200 -28.91 -1.71 7.23
CA ARG A 200 -29.30 -0.30 7.34
C ARG A 200 -28.38 0.50 6.43
#